data_AF-A0ABD6P0E5-F1
#
_entry.id   AF-A0ABD6P0E5-F1
#
_cell.length_a   1.000
_cell.length_b   1.000
_cell.length_c   1.000
_cell.angle_alpha   90.00
_cell.angle_beta   90.00
_cell.angle_gamma   90.00
#
_symmetry.space_group_name_H-M   'P 1'
#
loop_
_entity.id
_entity.type
_entity.pdbx_description
1 polymer ?
#
loop_
_entity_poly.entity_id
_entity_poly.type
_entity_poly.pdbx_seq_one_letter_code
_entity_poly.pdbx_strand_id
1 'polypeptide(L)'
;MVPIIGSVFIVLVIADVMRRRRLTWGFLFLFNSMAIYWMESLGDWGQMLYYSPAFARHHLLEWLPLKTPHDPLFMPFAYAVYWGVHALLILWLSQWLSTKTGWSMLKSVLVLAVPVNYAWDFTVEGSATALGWWTYDPGIGLVLQWGSGGRITLLWTIGLMCLWPNLIAYWAGKPPIRGLNHLERFCRLDRFTVPKRADSPRPSATGAGATAVALAPTASRPTKQQEFDGYLNYEVTIPRWRFEVLRLAAWFVGFQVSFFVYLTPLLIMRGLTGAESPYVP
;
A
#
# COMPACT_ATOMS: atom_id res chain seq x y z
N MET A 1 0.74 8.77 19.36
CA MET A 1 1.25 7.42 19.04
C MET A 1 1.39 7.18 17.53
N VAL A 2 0.39 7.50 16.71
CA VAL A 2 0.44 7.29 15.24
C VAL A 2 1.68 7.91 14.55
N PRO A 3 2.08 9.18 14.82
CA PRO A 3 3.29 9.75 14.19
C PRO A 3 4.58 9.00 14.56
N ILE A 4 4.67 8.47 15.78
CA ILE A 4 5.85 7.76 16.27
C ILE A 4 5.98 6.42 15.55
N ILE A 5 4.90 5.64 15.50
CA ILE A 5 4.87 4.33 14.82
C ILE A 5 5.13 4.52 13.32
N GLY A 6 4.49 5.50 12.69
CA GLY A 6 4.71 5.83 11.29
C GLY A 6 6.16 6.24 11.00
N SER A 7 6.77 7.07 11.87
CA SER A 7 8.17 7.48 11.72
C SER A 7 9.14 6.30 11.85
N VAL A 8 8.93 5.41 12.83
CA VAL A 8 9.73 4.19 12.98
C VAL A 8 9.62 3.32 11.73
N PHE A 9 8.41 3.13 11.20
CA PHE A 9 8.20 2.35 9.99
C PHE A 9 8.91 2.96 8.77
N ILE A 10 8.83 4.28 8.59
CA ILE A 10 9.55 5.01 7.54
C ILE A 10 11.07 4.78 7.64
N VAL A 11 11.64 4.93 8.84
CA VAL A 11 13.08 4.73 9.07
C VAL A 11 13.50 3.30 8.73
N LEU A 12 12.72 2.28 9.15
CA LEU A 12 13.02 0.88 8.86
C LEU A 12 13.01 0.59 7.35
N VAL A 13 12.05 1.17 6.63
CA VAL A 13 11.93 1.00 5.18
C VAL A 13 13.07 1.70 4.43
N ILE A 14 13.47 2.90 4.85
CA ILE A 14 14.65 3.60 4.29
C ILE A 14 15.92 2.79 4.55
N ALA A 15 16.10 2.26 5.77
CA ALA A 15 17.24 1.42 6.10
C ALA A 15 17.29 0.14 5.23
N ASP A 16 16.14 -0.45 4.91
CA ASP A 16 16.05 -1.61 4.00
C ASP A 16 16.47 -1.25 2.56
N VAL A 17 16.06 -0.08 2.05
CA VAL A 17 16.50 0.45 0.75
C VAL A 17 18.02 0.64 0.70
N MET A 18 18.59 1.26 1.73
CA MET A 18 20.03 1.48 1.82
C MET A 18 20.81 0.16 1.84
N ARG A 19 20.34 -0.80 2.64
CA ARG A 19 20.98 -2.13 2.78
C ARG A 19 20.93 -2.95 1.49
N ARG A 20 19.82 -2.88 0.75
CA ARG A 20 19.63 -3.64 -0.50
C ARG A 20 20.06 -2.88 -1.76
N ARG A 21 20.38 -1.58 -1.63
CA ARG A 21 20.71 -0.64 -2.72
C ARG A 21 19.67 -0.70 -3.85
N ARG A 22 18.40 -0.71 -3.46
CA ARG A 22 17.24 -0.90 -4.34
C ARG A 22 15.98 -0.30 -3.71
N LEU A 23 15.04 0.19 -4.53
CA LEU A 23 13.71 0.56 -4.05
C LEU A 23 12.91 -0.73 -3.78
N THR A 24 12.85 -1.10 -2.51
CA THR A 24 12.21 -2.35 -2.07
C THR A 24 10.70 -2.24 -2.21
N TRP A 25 10.00 -3.38 -2.23
CA TRP A 25 8.54 -3.37 -2.29
C TRP A 25 7.93 -2.55 -1.14
N GLY A 26 8.49 -2.68 0.08
CA GLY A 26 8.04 -1.92 1.24
C GLY A 26 8.20 -0.41 1.04
N PHE A 27 9.31 0.02 0.44
CA PHE A 27 9.52 1.43 0.09
C PHE A 27 8.55 1.92 -0.97
N LEU A 28 8.40 1.17 -2.07
CA LEU A 28 7.49 1.54 -3.15
C LEU A 28 6.05 1.63 -2.63
N PHE A 29 5.61 0.68 -1.83
CA PHE A 29 4.27 0.70 -1.25
C PHE A 29 4.09 1.88 -0.28
N LEU A 30 5.03 2.08 0.64
CA LEU A 30 4.99 3.16 1.63
C LEU A 30 4.98 4.54 0.98
N PHE A 31 5.95 4.81 0.11
CA PHE A 31 6.10 6.10 -0.56
C PHE A 31 4.83 6.45 -1.33
N ASN A 32 4.30 5.51 -2.10
CA ASN A 32 3.12 5.75 -2.92
C ASN A 32 1.84 5.86 -2.09
N SER A 33 1.73 5.13 -0.97
CA SER A 33 0.64 5.31 -0.01
C SER A 33 0.68 6.71 0.61
N MET A 34 1.85 7.21 1.02
CA MET A 34 1.96 8.58 1.54
C MET A 34 1.67 9.63 0.46
N ALA A 35 2.07 9.38 -0.78
CA ALA A 35 1.91 10.31 -1.88
C ALA A 35 0.46 10.51 -2.34
N ILE A 36 -0.46 9.59 -2.01
CA ILE A 36 -1.89 9.78 -2.33
C ILE A 36 -2.64 10.61 -1.28
N TYR A 37 -2.02 10.92 -0.14
CA TYR A 37 -2.66 11.64 0.97
C TYR A 37 -3.39 12.93 0.53
N TRP A 38 -2.82 13.71 -0.38
CA TRP A 38 -3.45 14.97 -0.81
C TRP A 38 -4.80 14.76 -1.51
N MET A 39 -5.01 13.61 -2.17
CA MET A 39 -6.30 13.26 -2.76
C MET A 39 -7.28 12.76 -1.71
N GLU A 40 -6.79 12.25 -0.56
CA GLU A 40 -7.69 11.85 0.53
C GLU A 40 -8.50 13.05 1.01
N SER A 41 -7.92 14.25 1.06
CA SER A 41 -8.69 15.46 1.41
C SER A 41 -9.88 15.72 0.46
N LEU A 42 -9.81 15.27 -0.81
CA LEU A 42 -10.95 15.27 -1.73
C LEU A 42 -11.97 14.19 -1.37
N GLY A 43 -11.50 13.01 -0.97
CA GLY A 43 -12.34 11.91 -0.47
C GLY A 43 -13.06 12.32 0.82
N ASP A 44 -12.34 12.77 1.83
CA ASP A 44 -12.88 13.28 3.08
C ASP A 44 -13.94 14.36 2.83
N TRP A 45 -13.63 15.30 1.92
CA TRP A 45 -14.61 16.27 1.46
C TRP A 45 -15.83 15.57 0.89
N GLY A 46 -15.69 14.70 -0.11
CA GLY A 46 -16.82 13.99 -0.71
C GLY A 46 -17.67 13.17 0.27
N GLN A 47 -17.07 12.68 1.34
CA GLN A 47 -17.72 11.89 2.40
C GLN A 47 -18.29 12.72 3.54
N MET A 48 -18.08 14.04 3.53
CA MET A 48 -18.44 14.94 4.61
C MET A 48 -17.76 14.56 5.93
N LEU A 49 -16.56 14.01 5.83
CA LEU A 49 -15.67 13.86 6.97
C LEU A 49 -15.17 15.24 7.35
N TYR A 50 -15.00 15.49 8.64
CA TYR A 50 -14.19 16.61 9.10
C TYR A 50 -13.40 16.23 10.35
N TYR A 51 -12.20 16.80 10.45
CA TYR A 51 -11.26 16.49 11.52
C TYR A 51 -11.50 17.34 12.76
N SER A 52 -11.13 16.77 13.92
CA SER A 52 -11.17 17.49 15.18
C SER A 52 -10.20 18.68 15.18
N PRO A 53 -10.64 19.87 15.62
CA PRO A 53 -9.78 21.05 15.71
C PRO A 53 -8.71 20.92 16.81
N ALA A 54 -8.77 19.88 17.65
CA ALA A 54 -7.80 19.62 18.71
C ALA A 54 -6.41 19.21 18.17
N PHE A 55 -6.31 18.80 16.91
CA PHE A 55 -5.05 18.37 16.33
C PHE A 55 -4.21 19.53 15.79
N ALA A 56 -2.89 19.37 15.88
CA ALA A 56 -1.96 20.22 15.16
C ALA A 56 -2.21 20.09 13.65
N ARG A 57 -2.39 21.22 12.97
CA ARG A 57 -2.70 21.28 11.54
C ARG A 57 -1.48 21.60 10.69
N HIS A 58 -1.54 21.24 9.41
CA HIS A 58 -0.61 21.75 8.40
C HIS A 58 -1.36 22.56 7.33
N HIS A 59 -0.62 23.33 6.54
CA HIS A 59 -1.18 24.21 5.51
C HIS A 59 -0.83 23.77 4.07
N LEU A 60 -0.34 22.54 3.90
CA LEU A 60 0.12 22.02 2.60
C LEU A 60 -0.97 21.97 1.52
N LEU A 61 -2.24 21.90 1.90
CA LEU A 61 -3.39 21.74 1.01
C LEU A 61 -4.26 23.00 0.94
N GLU A 62 -3.77 24.15 1.45
CA GLU A 62 -4.53 25.41 1.39
C GLU A 62 -4.92 25.83 -0.02
N TRP A 63 -4.13 25.45 -1.02
CA TRP A 63 -4.38 25.71 -2.43
C TRP A 63 -5.53 24.87 -3.03
N LEU A 64 -5.93 23.77 -2.40
CA LEU A 64 -6.96 22.88 -2.91
C LEU A 64 -8.37 23.44 -2.61
N PRO A 65 -9.24 23.65 -3.62
CA PRO A 65 -10.56 24.24 -3.40
C PRO A 65 -11.54 23.28 -2.71
N LEU A 66 -11.42 21.97 -2.97
CA LEU A 66 -12.26 20.92 -2.38
C LEU A 66 -11.47 20.26 -1.25
N LYS A 67 -11.72 20.63 0.00
CA LYS A 67 -11.06 20.02 1.17
C LYS A 67 -11.85 20.22 2.45
N THR A 68 -11.51 19.42 3.46
CA THR A 68 -12.02 19.55 4.83
C THR A 68 -11.23 20.58 5.62
N PRO A 69 -11.83 21.27 6.60
CA PRO A 69 -11.07 22.11 7.52
C PRO A 69 -10.20 21.26 8.46
N HIS A 70 -9.16 21.89 9.03
CA HIS A 70 -8.30 21.31 10.07
C HIS A 70 -7.47 20.08 9.66
N ASP A 71 -6.86 20.08 8.47
CA ASP A 71 -5.97 19.00 8.00
C ASP A 71 -4.89 18.64 9.04
N PRO A 72 -4.95 17.46 9.66
CA PRO A 72 -4.09 17.14 10.78
C PRO A 72 -2.70 16.71 10.33
N LEU A 73 -1.66 17.22 11.00
CA LEU A 73 -0.25 16.97 10.69
C LEU A 73 0.12 15.47 10.71
N PHE A 74 -0.63 14.65 11.46
CA PHE A 74 -0.37 13.22 11.56
C PHE A 74 -0.86 12.43 10.35
N MET A 75 -1.69 12.99 9.47
CA MET A 75 -2.38 12.22 8.43
C MET A 75 -1.44 11.54 7.42
N PRO A 76 -0.38 12.20 6.91
CA PRO A 76 0.60 11.52 6.05
C PRO A 76 1.26 10.31 6.73
N PHE A 77 1.43 10.37 8.06
CA PHE A 77 2.00 9.26 8.86
C PHE A 77 0.98 8.17 9.15
N ALA A 78 -0.30 8.52 9.31
CA ALA A 78 -1.37 7.55 9.41
C ALA A 78 -1.42 6.71 8.14
N TYR A 79 -1.33 7.34 6.97
CA TYR A 79 -1.28 6.69 5.66
C TYR A 79 -0.12 5.70 5.48
N ALA A 80 1.03 6.00 6.07
CA ALA A 80 2.18 5.09 6.09
C ALA A 80 1.85 3.75 6.78
N VAL A 81 1.05 3.80 7.85
CA VAL A 81 0.71 2.62 8.67
C VAL A 81 -0.56 1.97 8.15
N TYR A 82 -1.59 2.75 7.90
CA TYR A 82 -2.93 2.30 7.59
C TYR A 82 -2.96 1.43 6.33
N TRP A 83 -2.51 1.99 5.21
CA TRP A 83 -2.51 1.26 3.94
C TRP A 83 -1.45 0.18 3.87
N GLY A 84 -0.26 0.45 4.42
CA GLY A 84 0.84 -0.52 4.43
C GLY A 84 0.49 -1.80 5.20
N VAL A 85 -0.04 -1.66 6.41
CA VAL A 85 -0.43 -2.80 7.26
C VAL A 85 -1.64 -3.52 6.67
N HIS A 86 -2.66 -2.79 6.22
CA HIS A 86 -3.84 -3.38 5.60
C HIS A 86 -3.49 -4.22 4.37
N ALA A 87 -2.66 -3.68 3.46
CA ALA A 87 -2.25 -4.39 2.25
C ALA A 87 -1.45 -5.67 2.56
N LEU A 88 -0.57 -5.64 3.55
CA LEU A 88 0.16 -6.83 3.99
C LEU A 88 -0.78 -7.88 4.59
N LEU A 89 -1.75 -7.45 5.41
CA LEU A 89 -2.74 -8.33 6.03
C LEU A 89 -3.60 -9.04 4.97
N ILE A 90 -4.19 -8.29 4.03
CA ILE A 90 -5.06 -8.88 3.00
C ILE A 90 -4.28 -9.82 2.08
N LEU A 91 -3.05 -9.47 1.69
CA LEU A 91 -2.22 -10.34 0.86
C LEU A 91 -1.79 -11.60 1.59
N TRP A 92 -1.53 -11.51 2.90
CA TRP A 92 -1.21 -12.67 3.72
C TRP A 92 -2.41 -13.61 3.86
N LEU A 93 -3.57 -13.09 4.26
CA LEU A 93 -4.81 -13.87 4.38
C LEU A 93 -5.24 -14.48 3.05
N SER A 94 -5.14 -13.72 1.96
CA SER A 94 -5.52 -14.20 0.63
C SER A 94 -4.62 -15.31 0.12
N GLN A 95 -3.31 -15.25 0.41
CA GLN A 95 -2.43 -16.37 0.10
C GLN A 95 -2.76 -17.60 0.94
N TRP A 96 -2.99 -17.42 2.24
CA TRP A 96 -3.38 -18.51 3.11
C TRP A 96 -4.68 -19.18 2.63
N LEU A 97 -5.67 -18.40 2.23
CA LEU A 97 -6.92 -18.91 1.69
C LEU A 97 -6.69 -19.63 0.35
N SER A 98 -5.89 -19.05 -0.55
CA SER A 98 -5.53 -19.63 -1.84
C SER A 98 -4.82 -20.98 -1.68
N THR A 99 -3.86 -21.11 -0.76
CA THR A 99 -3.15 -22.38 -0.53
C THR A 99 -4.03 -23.45 0.11
N LYS A 100 -5.03 -23.07 0.92
CA LYS A 100 -5.97 -23.99 1.55
C LYS A 100 -7.06 -24.48 0.60
N THR A 101 -7.49 -23.63 -0.33
CA THR A 101 -8.66 -23.91 -1.21
C THR A 101 -8.29 -24.24 -2.64
N GLY A 102 -7.04 -24.01 -3.05
CA GLY A 102 -6.61 -24.08 -4.45
C GLY A 102 -7.14 -22.94 -5.32
N TRP A 103 -7.75 -21.89 -4.73
CA TRP A 103 -8.29 -20.76 -5.47
C TRP A 103 -7.18 -19.87 -6.04
N SER A 104 -7.52 -19.13 -7.11
CA SER A 104 -6.65 -18.07 -7.61
C SER A 104 -6.50 -16.96 -6.57
N MET A 105 -5.35 -16.28 -6.59
CA MET A 105 -5.09 -15.18 -5.67
C MET A 105 -6.13 -14.05 -5.81
N LEU A 106 -6.57 -13.75 -7.03
CA LEU A 106 -7.61 -12.76 -7.27
C LEU A 106 -8.92 -13.15 -6.59
N LYS A 107 -9.36 -14.41 -6.74
CA LYS A 107 -10.58 -14.89 -6.10
C LYS A 107 -10.48 -14.81 -4.58
N SER A 108 -9.34 -15.18 -4.00
CA SER A 108 -9.11 -15.07 -2.56
C SER A 108 -9.16 -13.63 -2.06
N VAL A 109 -8.56 -12.67 -2.79
CA VAL A 109 -8.64 -11.24 -2.47
C VAL A 109 -10.07 -10.74 -2.53
N LEU A 110 -10.82 -11.07 -3.59
CA LEU A 110 -12.20 -10.61 -3.76
C LEU A 110 -13.13 -11.10 -2.63
N VAL A 111 -12.98 -12.36 -2.21
CA VAL A 111 -13.79 -12.92 -1.12
C VAL A 111 -13.42 -12.32 0.23
N LEU A 112 -12.13 -12.07 0.47
CA LEU A 112 -11.66 -11.49 1.73
C LEU A 112 -11.83 -9.97 1.81
N ALA A 113 -11.99 -9.28 0.67
CA ALA A 113 -12.13 -7.83 0.61
C ALA A 113 -13.24 -7.36 1.56
N VAL A 114 -14.43 -7.95 1.50
CA VAL A 114 -15.54 -7.52 2.36
C VAL A 114 -15.25 -7.74 3.86
N PRO A 115 -15.07 -8.97 4.36
CA PRO A 115 -14.95 -9.20 5.80
C PRO A 115 -13.72 -8.53 6.42
N VAL A 116 -12.59 -8.50 5.71
CA VAL A 116 -11.35 -7.88 6.22
C VAL A 116 -11.50 -6.36 6.28
N ASN A 117 -12.09 -5.73 5.26
CA ASN A 117 -12.23 -4.27 5.26
C ASN A 117 -13.29 -3.81 6.26
N TYR A 118 -14.40 -4.54 6.45
CA TYR A 118 -15.32 -4.23 7.54
C TYR A 118 -14.64 -4.31 8.91
N ALA A 119 -13.89 -5.39 9.18
CA ALA A 119 -13.17 -5.52 10.46
C ALA A 119 -12.12 -4.41 10.65
N TRP A 120 -11.40 -4.07 9.57
CA TRP A 120 -10.40 -3.02 9.57
C TRP A 120 -11.01 -1.63 9.81
N ASP A 121 -12.08 -1.29 9.09
CA ASP A 121 -12.80 -0.02 9.20
C ASP A 121 -13.37 0.16 10.60
N PHE A 122 -14.08 -0.84 11.15
CA PHE A 122 -14.57 -0.77 12.53
C PHE A 122 -13.44 -0.63 13.56
N THR A 123 -12.30 -1.25 13.32
CA THR A 123 -11.16 -1.17 14.25
C THR A 123 -10.52 0.21 14.20
N VAL A 124 -10.30 0.77 13.01
CA VAL A 124 -9.54 2.02 12.86
C VAL A 124 -10.46 3.23 12.76
N GLU A 125 -11.35 3.30 11.77
CA GLU A 125 -12.32 4.38 11.62
C GLU A 125 -13.30 4.41 12.80
N GLY A 126 -13.78 3.24 13.24
CA GLY A 126 -14.69 3.14 14.37
C GLY A 126 -14.05 3.63 15.67
N SER A 127 -12.80 3.25 15.94
CA SER A 127 -12.06 3.77 17.11
C SER A 127 -11.78 5.26 16.99
N ALA A 128 -11.38 5.75 15.82
CA ALA A 128 -11.07 7.16 15.61
C ALA A 128 -12.32 8.05 15.79
N THR A 129 -13.45 7.64 15.25
CA THR A 129 -14.74 8.33 15.43
C THR A 129 -15.23 8.24 16.87
N ALA A 130 -15.08 7.10 17.55
CA ALA A 130 -15.42 6.96 18.96
C ALA A 130 -14.59 7.88 19.86
N LEU A 131 -13.29 8.02 19.57
CA LEU A 131 -12.34 8.89 20.26
C LEU A 131 -12.46 10.37 19.85
N GLY A 132 -13.35 10.71 18.91
CA GLY A 132 -13.57 12.09 18.47
C GLY A 132 -12.44 12.67 17.64
N TRP A 133 -11.69 11.84 16.91
CA TRP A 133 -10.62 12.30 16.03
C TRP A 133 -11.18 12.94 14.74
N TRP A 134 -12.23 12.34 14.19
CA TRP A 134 -13.02 12.87 13.08
C TRP A 134 -14.43 12.29 13.15
N THR A 135 -15.33 12.81 12.33
CA THR A 135 -16.69 12.30 12.20
C THR A 135 -17.23 12.61 10.80
N TYR A 136 -18.21 11.83 10.36
CA TYR A 136 -18.92 12.05 9.10
C TYR A 136 -20.24 12.77 9.38
N ASP A 137 -20.39 14.02 8.89
CA ASP A 137 -21.59 14.84 9.14
C ASP A 137 -21.97 15.77 7.97
N PRO A 138 -23.15 15.57 7.34
CA PRO A 138 -24.03 14.42 7.53
C PRO A 138 -23.39 13.13 7.00
N GLY A 139 -23.60 12.01 7.70
CA GLY A 139 -23.15 10.73 7.17
C GLY A 139 -24.01 10.29 5.99
N ILE A 140 -23.39 9.82 4.91
CA ILE A 140 -24.08 9.34 3.71
C ILE A 140 -24.48 7.86 3.89
N GLY A 141 -25.78 7.56 3.87
CA GLY A 141 -26.32 6.20 3.97
C GLY A 141 -26.54 5.73 5.41
N LEU A 142 -26.32 4.44 5.67
CA LEU A 142 -26.42 3.89 7.04
C LEU A 142 -25.24 4.38 7.88
N VAL A 143 -25.56 4.93 9.05
CA VAL A 143 -24.58 5.52 9.97
C VAL A 143 -24.69 4.87 11.33
N LEU A 144 -23.54 4.56 11.94
CA LEU A 144 -23.46 4.24 13.35
C LEU A 144 -22.98 5.48 14.10
N GLN A 145 -23.70 5.87 15.16
CA GLN A 145 -23.34 6.99 16.02
C GLN A 145 -22.93 6.47 17.40
N TRP A 146 -21.76 6.89 17.85
CA TRP A 146 -21.26 6.60 19.19
C TRP A 146 -21.89 7.52 20.24
N GLY A 147 -21.82 7.14 21.52
CA GLY A 147 -22.25 7.98 22.63
C GLY A 147 -21.49 9.31 22.73
N SER A 148 -20.27 9.39 22.17
CA SER A 148 -19.49 10.62 22.04
C SER A 148 -20.02 11.59 20.97
N GLY A 149 -21.00 11.17 20.15
CA GLY A 149 -21.51 11.93 19.01
C GLY A 149 -20.75 11.66 17.70
N GLY A 150 -19.59 11.00 17.74
CA GLY A 150 -18.86 10.59 16.54
C GLY A 150 -19.68 9.61 15.69
N ARG A 151 -19.65 9.80 14.38
CA ARG A 151 -20.41 9.01 13.40
C ARG A 151 -19.46 8.32 12.45
N ILE A 152 -19.82 7.11 12.02
CA ILE A 152 -19.14 6.36 10.96
C ILE A 152 -20.18 5.88 9.93
N THR A 153 -19.89 6.01 8.65
CA THR A 153 -20.75 5.45 7.59
C THR A 153 -20.49 3.95 7.45
N LEU A 154 -21.52 3.14 7.21
CA LEU A 154 -21.37 1.67 7.11
C LEU A 154 -21.32 1.17 5.67
N LEU A 155 -21.68 2.01 4.71
CA LEU A 155 -21.70 1.64 3.31
C LEU A 155 -20.56 2.31 2.53
N TRP A 156 -20.39 3.62 2.72
CA TRP A 156 -19.57 4.40 1.81
C TRP A 156 -18.07 4.30 2.12
N THR A 157 -17.63 4.60 3.34
CA THR A 157 -16.24 4.37 3.80
C THR A 157 -15.80 2.95 3.51
N ILE A 158 -16.62 1.96 3.88
CA ILE A 158 -16.28 0.55 3.76
C ILE A 158 -16.31 0.11 2.30
N GLY A 159 -17.27 0.59 1.51
CA GLY A 159 -17.28 0.41 0.06
C GLY A 159 -15.98 0.92 -0.55
N LEU A 160 -15.56 2.13 -0.13
CA LEU A 160 -14.28 2.73 -0.50
C LEU A 160 -13.10 1.81 -0.15
N MET A 161 -13.09 1.26 1.06
CA MET A 161 -12.06 0.32 1.49
C MET A 161 -12.08 -1.02 0.73
N CYS A 162 -13.26 -1.51 0.33
CA CYS A 162 -13.42 -2.82 -0.28
C CYS A 162 -12.85 -2.92 -1.70
N LEU A 163 -12.70 -1.81 -2.44
CA LEU A 163 -12.23 -1.88 -3.83
C LEU A 163 -10.78 -1.43 -3.97
N TRP A 164 -10.49 -0.14 -3.79
CA TRP A 164 -9.18 0.42 -4.16
C TRP A 164 -7.98 -0.20 -3.41
N PRO A 165 -7.99 -0.33 -2.08
CA PRO A 165 -6.89 -0.92 -1.32
C PRO A 165 -6.61 -2.37 -1.72
N ASN A 166 -7.67 -3.15 -1.98
CA ASN A 166 -7.57 -4.55 -2.40
C ASN A 166 -7.07 -4.69 -3.83
N LEU A 167 -7.52 -3.80 -4.73
CA LEU A 167 -7.04 -3.70 -6.10
C LEU A 167 -5.54 -3.38 -6.13
N ILE A 168 -5.13 -2.34 -5.40
CA ILE A 168 -3.74 -1.94 -5.33
C ILE A 168 -2.88 -3.01 -4.66
N ALA A 169 -3.35 -3.65 -3.60
CA ALA A 169 -2.62 -4.76 -2.99
C ALA A 169 -2.40 -5.91 -4.00
N TYR A 170 -3.44 -6.30 -4.75
CA TYR A 170 -3.33 -7.32 -5.79
C TYR A 170 -2.38 -6.91 -6.93
N TRP A 171 -2.45 -5.66 -7.40
CA TRP A 171 -1.60 -5.14 -8.47
C TRP A 171 -0.13 -4.96 -8.06
N ALA A 172 0.10 -4.47 -6.84
CA ALA A 172 1.42 -4.38 -6.21
C ALA A 172 2.05 -5.76 -5.98
N GLY A 173 1.23 -6.80 -5.83
CA GLY A 173 1.65 -8.18 -5.62
C GLY A 173 2.24 -8.41 -4.23
N LYS A 174 2.36 -9.69 -3.84
CA LYS A 174 2.88 -10.07 -2.53
C LYS A 174 4.41 -10.30 -2.54
N PRO A 175 5.14 -9.82 -1.54
CA PRO A 175 6.47 -10.32 -1.19
C PRO A 175 6.46 -11.80 -0.76
N PRO A 176 7.52 -12.57 -1.06
CA PRO A 176 8.73 -12.14 -1.75
C PRO A 176 8.53 -12.13 -3.27
N ILE A 177 8.74 -10.97 -3.87
CA ILE A 177 8.54 -10.75 -5.30
C ILE A 177 9.74 -11.31 -6.05
N ARG A 178 9.53 -12.41 -6.78
CA ARG A 178 10.55 -13.00 -7.67
C ARG A 178 10.63 -12.32 -9.03
N GLY A 179 9.48 -11.88 -9.56
CA GLY A 179 9.36 -11.27 -10.89
C GLY A 179 8.66 -9.92 -10.85
N LEU A 180 8.45 -9.27 -11.98
CA LEU A 180 7.69 -8.01 -12.02
C LEU A 180 6.25 -8.22 -11.55
N ASN A 181 5.71 -7.27 -10.78
CA ASN A 181 4.30 -7.28 -10.38
C ASN A 181 3.38 -6.78 -11.52
N HIS A 182 2.07 -6.73 -11.28
CA HIS A 182 1.11 -6.33 -12.33
C HIS A 182 1.29 -4.86 -12.73
N LEU A 183 1.56 -3.95 -11.79
CA LEU A 183 1.83 -2.52 -12.08
C LEU A 183 3.04 -2.35 -13.00
N GLU A 184 4.15 -2.99 -12.65
CA GLU A 184 5.40 -2.91 -13.40
C GLU A 184 5.25 -3.50 -14.81
N ARG A 185 4.53 -4.62 -14.96
CA ARG A 185 4.21 -5.20 -16.27
C ARG A 185 3.26 -4.33 -17.08
N PHE A 186 2.25 -3.74 -16.43
CA PHE A 186 1.31 -2.84 -17.10
C PHE A 186 2.02 -1.64 -17.71
N CYS A 187 3.01 -1.08 -17.01
CA CYS A 187 3.88 -0.01 -17.51
C CYS A 187 5.00 -0.51 -18.47
N ARG A 188 4.95 -1.77 -18.91
CA ARG A 188 5.89 -2.40 -19.82
C ARG A 188 7.34 -2.37 -19.34
N LEU A 189 7.60 -2.58 -18.06
CA LEU A 189 8.96 -2.69 -17.53
C LEU A 189 9.63 -4.01 -17.91
N ASP A 190 8.85 -5.01 -18.32
CA ASP A 190 9.32 -6.31 -18.79
C ASP A 190 10.29 -6.20 -19.99
N ARG A 191 10.13 -5.18 -20.84
CA ARG A 191 11.07 -4.90 -21.96
C ARG A 191 12.51 -4.61 -21.53
N PHE A 192 12.71 -4.26 -20.26
CA PHE A 192 14.04 -4.03 -19.67
C PHE A 192 14.51 -5.20 -18.83
N THR A 193 13.85 -6.35 -18.95
CA THR A 193 14.18 -7.55 -18.18
C THR A 193 14.38 -8.75 -19.09
N VAL A 194 15.28 -9.64 -18.70
CA VAL A 194 15.50 -10.93 -19.36
C VAL A 194 15.35 -12.03 -18.31
N PRO A 195 14.66 -13.15 -18.61
CA PRO A 195 14.58 -14.27 -17.68
C PRO A 195 15.97 -14.77 -17.31
N LYS A 196 16.22 -14.99 -16.01
CA LYS A 196 17.42 -15.70 -15.59
C LYS A 196 17.34 -17.12 -16.10
N ARG A 197 18.41 -17.58 -16.76
CA ARG A 197 18.55 -19.01 -17.03
C ARG A 197 18.60 -19.71 -15.68
N ALA A 198 17.77 -20.75 -15.51
CA ALA A 198 17.94 -21.64 -14.37
C ALA A 198 19.33 -22.26 -14.54
N ASP A 199 20.29 -21.86 -13.70
CA ASP A 199 21.58 -22.53 -13.66
C ASP A 199 21.33 -24.03 -13.50
N SER A 200 22.01 -24.80 -14.37
CA SER A 200 21.98 -26.25 -14.43
C SER A 200 22.01 -26.90 -13.05
N PRO A 201 21.37 -28.09 -12.86
CA PRO A 201 21.35 -28.76 -11.57
C PRO A 201 22.77 -28.84 -11.00
N ARG A 202 22.91 -28.42 -9.73
CA ARG A 202 24.14 -28.63 -8.95
C ARG A 202 24.65 -30.04 -9.24
N PRO A 203 25.94 -30.22 -9.61
CA PRO A 203 26.47 -31.56 -9.80
C PRO A 203 26.23 -32.33 -8.51
N SER A 204 25.47 -33.42 -8.62
CA SER A 204 25.28 -34.39 -7.57
C SER A 204 26.65 -34.82 -7.08
N ALA A 205 26.93 -34.60 -5.80
CA ALA A 205 28.11 -35.10 -5.15
C ALA A 205 28.01 -36.63 -5.04
N THR A 206 28.27 -37.32 -6.14
CA THR A 206 28.47 -38.77 -6.21
C THR A 206 29.67 -39.01 -7.11
N GLY A 207 30.84 -39.14 -6.48
CA GLY A 207 32.10 -39.38 -7.15
C GLY A 207 33.21 -39.43 -6.11
N ALA A 208 33.48 -40.64 -5.62
CA ALA A 208 34.56 -40.93 -4.70
C ALA A 208 35.94 -40.64 -5.32
N GLY A 209 36.88 -40.18 -4.49
CA GLY A 209 38.31 -40.34 -4.70
C GLY A 209 39.02 -39.29 -5.57
N ALA A 210 39.44 -38.18 -4.96
CA ALA A 210 40.72 -37.53 -5.25
C ALA A 210 41.00 -36.47 -4.19
N THR A 211 42.07 -36.66 -3.42
CA THR A 211 42.66 -35.66 -2.53
C THR A 211 43.20 -34.49 -3.36
N ALA A 212 42.37 -33.48 -3.55
CA ALA A 212 42.80 -32.13 -3.86
C ALA A 212 42.35 -31.24 -2.71
N VAL A 213 43.27 -30.87 -1.81
CA VAL A 213 43.05 -29.77 -0.86
C VAL A 213 43.12 -28.48 -1.67
N ALA A 214 42.07 -28.24 -2.46
CA ALA A 214 41.80 -26.90 -2.94
C ALA A 214 41.40 -26.09 -1.71
N LEU A 215 42.18 -25.06 -1.38
CA LEU A 215 41.74 -23.97 -0.51
C LEU A 215 40.42 -23.47 -1.09
N ALA A 216 39.31 -23.94 -0.51
CA ALA A 216 37.99 -23.43 -0.85
C ALA A 216 38.09 -21.91 -0.64
N PRO A 217 37.89 -21.08 -1.68
CA PRO A 217 37.86 -19.65 -1.46
C PRO A 217 36.82 -19.42 -0.38
N THR A 218 37.23 -18.78 0.71
CA THR A 218 36.35 -18.45 1.83
C THR A 218 35.18 -17.73 1.19
N ALA A 219 34.02 -18.40 1.09
CA ALA A 219 32.92 -17.91 0.28
C ALA A 219 32.55 -16.54 0.83
N SER A 220 32.93 -15.48 0.11
CA SER A 220 32.72 -14.12 0.57
C SER A 220 31.23 -13.98 0.80
N ARG A 221 30.83 -13.65 2.03
CA ARG A 221 29.41 -13.55 2.38
C ARG A 221 28.74 -12.63 1.35
N PRO A 222 27.74 -13.11 0.61
CA PRO A 222 27.13 -12.30 -0.44
C PRO A 222 26.56 -11.04 0.20
N THR A 223 26.76 -9.91 -0.48
CA THR A 223 26.14 -8.65 -0.06
C THR A 223 24.62 -8.81 -0.06
N LYS A 224 23.90 -8.03 0.76
CA LYS A 224 22.42 -8.06 0.76
C LYS A 224 21.81 -7.75 -0.60
N GLN A 225 22.51 -6.96 -1.39
CA GLN A 225 22.20 -6.72 -2.79
C GLN A 225 22.27 -8.01 -3.62
N GLN A 226 23.38 -8.73 -3.59
CA GLN A 226 23.57 -9.99 -4.33
C GLN A 226 22.59 -11.09 -3.87
N GLU A 227 22.34 -11.21 -2.58
CA GLU A 227 21.36 -12.15 -2.01
C GLU A 227 19.97 -11.90 -2.59
N PHE A 228 19.55 -10.63 -2.66
CA PHE A 228 18.26 -10.26 -3.20
C PHE A 228 18.19 -10.44 -4.72
N ASP A 229 19.24 -10.04 -5.45
CA ASP A 229 19.29 -10.20 -6.89
C ASP A 229 19.23 -11.68 -7.28
N GLY A 230 19.91 -12.57 -6.53
CA GLY A 230 19.83 -14.01 -6.70
C GLY A 230 18.42 -14.59 -6.47
N TYR A 231 17.58 -13.91 -5.70
CA TYR A 231 16.20 -14.31 -5.46
C TYR A 231 15.25 -13.99 -6.63
N LEU A 232 15.61 -13.02 -7.48
CA LEU A 232 14.80 -12.62 -8.63
C LEU A 232 14.91 -13.64 -9.76
N ASN A 233 13.84 -13.82 -10.52
CA ASN A 233 13.81 -14.69 -11.71
C ASN A 233 14.17 -13.95 -13.01
N TYR A 234 14.64 -12.70 -12.92
CA TYR A 234 15.02 -11.88 -14.05
C TYR A 234 16.28 -11.06 -13.79
N GLU A 235 16.93 -10.65 -14.87
CA GLU A 235 18.00 -9.65 -14.89
C GLU A 235 17.52 -8.38 -15.57
N VAL A 236 18.08 -7.24 -15.16
CA VAL A 236 17.74 -5.93 -15.73
C VAL A 236 18.78 -5.57 -16.78
N THR A 237 18.33 -5.16 -17.97
CA THR A 237 19.19 -4.87 -19.13
C THR A 237 19.70 -3.43 -19.19
N ILE A 238 19.13 -2.54 -18.38
CA ILE A 238 19.49 -1.12 -18.29
C ILE A 238 20.18 -0.82 -16.95
N PRO A 239 20.81 0.37 -16.78
CA PRO A 239 21.38 0.75 -15.49
C PRO A 239 20.35 0.63 -14.35
N ARG A 240 20.75 -0.01 -13.24
CA ARG A 240 19.84 -0.35 -12.13
C ARG A 240 19.03 0.83 -11.64
N TRP A 241 19.66 1.94 -11.31
CA TRP A 241 18.94 3.10 -10.76
C TRP A 241 17.96 3.72 -11.76
N ARG A 242 18.25 3.62 -13.07
CA ARG A 242 17.28 3.98 -14.10
C ARG A 242 16.05 3.06 -14.05
N PHE A 243 16.25 1.76 -13.88
CA PHE A 243 15.16 0.81 -13.72
C PHE A 243 14.37 1.04 -12.43
N GLU A 244 15.04 1.30 -11.30
CA GLU A 244 14.37 1.57 -10.03
C GLU A 244 13.52 2.86 -10.08
N VAL A 245 14.01 3.92 -10.72
CA VAL A 245 13.22 5.14 -10.95
C VAL A 245 12.00 4.85 -11.83
N LEU A 246 12.14 4.02 -12.88
CA LEU A 246 11.00 3.59 -13.70
C LEU A 246 9.98 2.77 -12.89
N ARG A 247 10.43 1.92 -11.97
CA ARG A 247 9.54 1.20 -11.04
C ARG A 247 8.81 2.18 -10.13
N LEU A 248 9.52 3.14 -9.54
CA LEU A 248 8.92 4.18 -8.71
C LEU A 248 7.84 4.95 -9.48
N ALA A 249 8.14 5.37 -10.72
CA ALA A 249 7.20 6.07 -11.57
C ALA A 249 5.97 5.21 -11.93
N ALA A 250 6.17 3.93 -12.26
CA ALA A 250 5.07 3.01 -12.56
C ALA A 250 4.13 2.84 -11.36
N TRP A 251 4.70 2.69 -10.17
CA TRP A 251 3.92 2.62 -8.94
C TRP A 251 3.22 3.94 -8.62
N PHE A 252 3.91 5.07 -8.77
CA PHE A 252 3.36 6.39 -8.52
C PHE A 252 2.17 6.67 -9.43
N VAL A 253 2.32 6.52 -10.74
CA VAL A 253 1.22 6.69 -11.69
C VAL A 253 0.09 5.72 -11.39
N GLY A 254 0.39 4.44 -11.13
CA GLY A 254 -0.60 3.43 -10.81
C GLY A 254 -1.44 3.78 -9.58
N PHE A 255 -0.81 4.22 -8.48
CA PHE A 255 -1.50 4.65 -7.26
C PHE A 255 -2.31 5.92 -7.51
N GLN A 256 -1.71 6.95 -8.13
CA GLN A 256 -2.37 8.24 -8.33
C GLN A 256 -3.61 8.11 -9.22
N VAL A 257 -3.47 7.46 -10.39
CA VAL A 257 -4.56 7.30 -11.35
C VAL A 257 -5.67 6.42 -10.77
N SER A 258 -5.33 5.28 -10.16
CA SER A 258 -6.34 4.39 -9.60
C SER A 258 -7.10 5.02 -8.45
N PHE A 259 -6.42 5.78 -7.58
CA PHE A 259 -7.06 6.48 -6.46
C PHE A 259 -7.96 7.60 -6.98
N PHE A 260 -7.50 8.39 -7.94
CA PHE A 260 -8.31 9.45 -8.54
C PHE A 260 -9.57 8.94 -9.24
N VAL A 261 -9.45 7.88 -10.04
CA VAL A 261 -10.60 7.20 -10.67
C VAL A 261 -11.58 6.72 -9.61
N TYR A 262 -11.07 6.27 -8.47
CA TYR A 262 -11.88 5.75 -7.39
C TYR A 262 -12.63 6.81 -6.59
N LEU A 263 -12.03 7.99 -6.40
CA LEU A 263 -12.68 9.13 -5.77
C LEU A 263 -13.75 9.76 -6.66
N THR A 264 -13.68 9.57 -7.98
CA THR A 264 -14.57 10.27 -8.92
C THR A 264 -16.06 9.98 -8.65
N PRO A 265 -16.51 8.72 -8.46
CA PRO A 265 -17.90 8.43 -8.07
C PRO A 265 -18.36 9.12 -6.79
N LEU A 266 -17.46 9.27 -5.81
CA LEU A 266 -17.77 9.95 -4.56
C LEU A 266 -18.11 11.42 -4.79
N LEU A 267 -17.22 12.11 -5.51
CA LEU A 267 -17.35 13.54 -5.78
C LEU A 267 -18.62 13.81 -6.61
N ILE A 268 -18.89 12.94 -7.60
CA ILE A 268 -20.11 12.99 -8.40
C ILE A 268 -21.34 12.79 -7.50
N MET A 269 -21.33 11.77 -6.63
CA MET A 269 -22.46 11.49 -5.75
C MET A 269 -22.75 12.67 -4.82
N ARG A 270 -21.75 13.27 -4.16
CA ARG A 270 -21.96 14.47 -3.32
C ARG A 270 -22.55 15.62 -4.14
N GLY A 271 -22.06 15.84 -5.36
CA GLY A 271 -22.60 16.85 -6.27
C GLY A 271 -24.05 16.58 -6.68
N LEU A 272 -24.42 15.31 -6.93
CA LEU A 272 -25.77 14.92 -7.35
C LEU A 272 -26.78 14.89 -6.22
N THR A 273 -26.37 14.51 -5.00
CA THR A 273 -27.27 14.47 -3.85
C THR A 273 -27.57 15.85 -3.29
N GLY A 274 -26.76 16.87 -3.64
CA GLY A 274 -26.89 18.22 -3.09
C GLY A 274 -26.76 18.25 -1.57
N ALA A 275 -26.16 17.21 -0.99
CA ALA A 275 -26.01 17.12 0.44
C ALA A 275 -24.97 18.16 0.88
N GLU A 276 -25.34 18.99 1.84
CA GLU A 276 -24.49 20.04 2.39
C GLU A 276 -24.06 19.67 3.82
N SER A 277 -22.83 20.07 4.18
CA SER A 277 -22.31 19.99 5.53
C SER A 277 -22.06 21.41 6.05
N PRO A 278 -22.45 21.74 7.28
CA PRO A 278 -22.14 23.04 7.87
C PRO A 278 -20.63 23.20 8.16
N TYR A 279 -19.86 22.10 8.12
CA TYR A 279 -18.43 22.09 8.46
C TYR A 279 -17.54 21.92 7.25
N VAL A 280 -18.04 21.28 6.18
CA VAL A 280 -17.28 21.03 4.96
C VAL A 280 -17.81 21.95 3.85
N PRO A 281 -17.02 22.95 3.42
CA PRO A 281 -17.45 23.95 2.43
C PRO A 281 -17.74 23.35 1.05
#